data_AF-A0A9D8WIL2-F1
#
_entry.id   AF-A0A9D8WIL2-F1
#
_cell.length_a   1.000
_cell.length_b   1.000
_cell.length_c   1.000
_cell.angle_alpha   90.00
_cell.angle_beta   90.00
_cell.angle_gamma   90.00
#
_symmetry.space_group_name_H-M   'P 1'
#
loop_
_entity.id
_entity.type
_entity.pdbx_description
1 polymer ?
#
loop_
_entity_poly.entity_id
_entity_poly.type
_entity_poly.pdbx_seq_one_letter_code
_entity_poly.pdbx_strand_id
1 'polypeptide(L)'
;MALIPDGRTALSAILAHESLFPRVKDSDLSGAAIKLARKQIVAAGQTRDDLLTLKETLGEDMFEKTLDSLTPYHVKLLARRLDKTAAEIEVNTGSSALSHVRKVLSGDAEPNAAAEPAASAEEPAPTKNKYLGRKAFRTGR
;
A
#
# COMPACT_ATOMS: atom_id res chain seq x y z
N MET A 1 11.90 -29.57 -21.02
CA MET A 1 11.53 -29.05 -19.69
C MET A 1 12.31 -27.78 -19.44
N ALA A 2 11.63 -26.64 -19.31
CA ALA A 2 12.31 -25.39 -18.97
C ALA A 2 12.80 -25.51 -17.52
N LEU A 3 14.11 -25.53 -17.33
CA LEU A 3 14.73 -25.30 -16.03
C LEU A 3 14.39 -23.86 -15.66
N ILE A 4 13.28 -23.65 -14.94
CA ILE A 4 13.04 -22.35 -14.31
C ILE A 4 14.09 -22.28 -13.19
N PRO A 5 15.10 -21.41 -13.29
CA PRO A 5 16.08 -21.30 -12.24
C PRO A 5 15.38 -20.84 -10.96
N ASP A 6 15.52 -21.60 -9.87
CA ASP A 6 14.96 -21.22 -8.58
C ASP A 6 15.74 -20.03 -8.01
N GLY A 7 15.13 -18.84 -8.08
CA GLY A 7 15.74 -17.61 -7.58
C GLY A 7 16.02 -17.62 -6.08
N ARG A 8 15.25 -18.37 -5.28
CA ARG A 8 15.51 -18.48 -3.84
C ARG A 8 16.80 -19.24 -3.56
N THR A 9 17.00 -20.36 -4.25
CA THR A 9 18.24 -21.14 -4.17
C THR A 9 19.43 -20.31 -4.65
N ALA A 10 19.28 -19.55 -5.73
CA ALA A 10 20.35 -18.68 -6.25
C ALA A 10 20.74 -17.57 -5.25
N LEU A 11 19.77 -16.85 -4.67
CA LEU A 11 20.05 -15.81 -3.67
C LEU A 11 20.71 -16.40 -2.41
N SER A 12 20.22 -17.55 -1.95
CA SER A 12 20.79 -18.23 -0.77
C SER A 12 22.24 -18.66 -1.03
N ALA A 13 22.55 -19.14 -2.24
CA ALA A 13 23.91 -19.51 -2.62
C ALA A 13 24.86 -18.29 -2.70
N ILE A 14 24.39 -17.14 -3.20
CA ILE A 14 25.18 -15.91 -3.22
C ILE A 14 25.54 -15.48 -1.79
N LEU A 15 24.57 -15.49 -0.88
CA LEU A 15 24.80 -15.12 0.52
C LEU A 15 25.70 -16.13 1.26
N ALA A 16 25.60 -17.42 0.94
CA ALA A 16 26.45 -18.46 1.53
C ALA A 16 27.90 -18.45 1.00
N HIS A 17 28.14 -17.82 -0.16
CA HIS A 17 29.44 -17.82 -0.84
C HIS A 17 29.90 -16.40 -1.19
N GLU A 18 29.82 -15.47 -0.24
CA GLU A 18 30.18 -14.06 -0.43
C GLU A 18 31.59 -13.87 -1.04
N SER A 19 32.56 -14.72 -0.67
CA SER A 19 33.93 -14.68 -1.21
C SER A 19 34.05 -14.91 -2.72
N LEU A 20 33.06 -15.55 -3.34
CA LEU A 20 32.98 -15.73 -4.80
C LEU A 20 32.48 -14.45 -5.52
N PHE A 21 31.93 -13.50 -4.76
CA PHE A 21 31.34 -12.26 -5.27
C PHE A 21 32.03 -11.00 -4.71
N PRO A 22 33.38 -10.86 -4.78
CA PRO A 22 34.11 -9.77 -4.13
C PRO A 22 33.81 -8.37 -4.70
N ARG A 23 33.07 -8.30 -5.82
CA ARG A 23 32.65 -7.04 -6.47
C ARG A 23 31.25 -6.60 -6.08
N VAL A 24 30.46 -7.47 -5.44
CA VAL A 24 29.11 -7.13 -4.97
C VAL A 24 29.25 -6.28 -3.71
N LYS A 25 28.76 -5.05 -3.76
CA LYS A 25 28.78 -4.15 -2.62
C LYS A 25 27.53 -4.34 -1.78
N ASP A 26 27.61 -3.93 -0.52
CA ASP A 26 26.44 -3.87 0.36
C ASP A 26 25.29 -3.02 -0.22
N SER A 27 25.61 -1.98 -0.99
CA SER A 27 24.62 -1.18 -1.72
C SER A 27 23.83 -1.98 -2.75
N ASP A 28 24.45 -2.99 -3.39
CA ASP A 28 23.79 -3.84 -4.38
C ASP A 28 22.85 -4.84 -3.69
N LEU A 29 23.27 -5.40 -2.55
CA LEU A 29 22.45 -6.26 -1.70
C LEU A 29 21.26 -5.48 -1.12
N SER A 30 21.51 -4.27 -0.63
CA SER A 30 20.47 -3.34 -0.18
C SER A 30 19.47 -3.04 -1.30
N GLY A 31 19.95 -2.77 -2.52
CA GLY A 31 19.08 -2.55 -3.68
C GLY A 31 18.24 -3.77 -4.05
N ALA A 32 18.77 -4.98 -3.89
CA ALA A 32 18.03 -6.23 -4.09
C ALA A 32 16.97 -6.43 -2.99
N ALA A 33 17.33 -6.21 -1.73
CA ALA A 33 16.43 -6.29 -0.59
C ALA A 33 15.26 -5.30 -0.73
N ILE A 34 15.53 -4.03 -1.07
CA ILE A 34 14.49 -3.01 -1.32
C ILE A 34 13.54 -3.45 -2.44
N LYS A 35 14.06 -4.05 -3.54
CA LYS A 35 13.21 -4.54 -4.63
C LYS A 35 12.25 -5.64 -4.18
N LEU A 36 12.72 -6.58 -3.35
CA LEU A 36 11.91 -7.67 -2.81
C LEU A 36 10.92 -7.15 -1.78
N ALA A 37 11.36 -6.34 -0.82
CA ALA A 37 10.53 -5.71 0.20
C ALA A 37 9.41 -4.87 -0.44
N ARG A 38 9.73 -4.07 -1.46
CA ARG A 38 8.74 -3.30 -2.21
C ARG A 38 7.66 -4.18 -2.84
N LYS A 39 8.02 -5.35 -3.38
CA LYS A 39 7.04 -6.29 -3.95
C LYS A 39 6.10 -6.80 -2.87
N GLN A 40 6.63 -7.09 -1.68
CA GLN A 40 5.81 -7.48 -0.54
C GLN A 40 4.88 -6.34 -0.10
N ILE A 41 5.41 -5.14 0.13
CA ILE A 41 4.63 -3.96 0.58
C ILE A 41 3.48 -3.60 -0.38
N VAL A 42 3.71 -3.71 -1.70
CA VAL A 42 2.69 -3.37 -2.71
C VAL A 42 1.66 -4.49 -2.93
N ALA A 43 1.97 -5.72 -2.50
CA ALA A 43 1.06 -6.86 -2.62
C ALA A 43 -0.31 -6.53 -2.00
N ALA A 44 -1.37 -7.05 -2.62
CA ALA A 44 -2.71 -6.87 -2.08
C ALA A 44 -2.84 -7.64 -0.75
N GLY A 45 -3.60 -7.09 0.20
CA GLY A 45 -3.91 -7.77 1.46
C GLY A 45 -2.94 -7.53 2.61
N GLN A 46 -1.93 -6.67 2.46
CA GLN A 46 -1.05 -6.31 3.59
C GLN A 46 -1.84 -5.60 4.69
N THR A 47 -1.74 -6.12 5.90
CA THR A 47 -2.28 -5.50 7.11
C THR A 47 -1.24 -4.61 7.79
N ARG A 48 -1.67 -3.84 8.80
CA ARG A 48 -0.75 -3.05 9.63
C ARG A 48 0.27 -3.96 10.33
N ASP A 49 -0.18 -5.09 10.86
CA ASP A 49 0.67 -6.03 11.60
C ASP A 49 1.70 -6.71 10.68
N ASP A 50 1.33 -7.02 9.45
CA ASP A 50 2.28 -7.53 8.44
C ASP A 50 3.38 -6.51 8.13
N LEU A 51 3.03 -5.22 8.04
CA LEU A 51 4.00 -4.16 7.81
C LEU A 51 4.91 -3.92 9.02
N LEU A 52 4.38 -4.02 10.24
CA LEU A 52 5.19 -3.95 11.46
C LEU A 52 6.16 -5.12 11.55
N THR A 53 5.70 -6.34 11.26
CA THR A 53 6.57 -7.52 11.17
C THR A 53 7.64 -7.36 10.09
N LEU A 54 7.28 -6.76 8.95
CA LEU A 54 8.23 -6.45 7.89
C LEU A 54 9.27 -5.40 8.33
N LYS A 55 8.84 -4.37 9.06
CA LYS A 55 9.72 -3.34 9.63
C LYS A 55 10.73 -3.95 10.61
N GLU A 56 10.27 -4.83 11.50
CA GLU A 56 11.14 -5.52 12.46
C GLU A 56 12.14 -6.47 11.78
N THR A 57 11.71 -7.19 10.74
CA THR A 57 12.57 -8.17 10.05
C THR A 57 13.61 -7.55 9.13
N LEU A 58 13.29 -6.44 8.45
CA LEU A 58 14.23 -5.73 7.57
C LEU A 58 15.10 -4.70 8.30
N GLY A 59 14.67 -4.26 9.49
CA GLY A 59 15.23 -3.10 10.17
C GLY A 59 14.62 -1.78 9.67
N GLU A 60 14.61 -0.79 10.58
CA GLU A 60 13.96 0.50 10.36
C GLU A 60 14.50 1.26 9.14
N ASP A 61 15.82 1.36 9.02
CA ASP A 61 16.47 2.09 7.91
C ASP A 61 16.13 1.51 6.54
N MET A 62 16.09 0.18 6.42
CA MET A 62 15.79 -0.50 5.17
C MET A 62 14.30 -0.37 4.82
N PHE A 63 13.43 -0.47 5.83
CA PHE A 63 12.00 -0.28 5.67
C PHE A 63 11.68 1.14 5.21
N GLU A 64 12.26 2.17 5.82
CA GLU A 64 12.08 3.57 5.44
C GLU A 64 12.58 3.85 4.02
N LYS A 65 13.79 3.36 3.66
CA LYS A 65 14.28 3.43 2.27
C LYS A 65 13.34 2.73 1.28
N THR A 66 12.71 1.64 1.71
CA THR A 66 11.74 0.93 0.87
C THR A 66 10.48 1.77 0.67
N LEU A 67 9.95 2.42 1.72
CA LEU A 67 8.82 3.34 1.60
C LEU A 67 9.13 4.54 0.70
N ASP A 68 10.32 5.14 0.84
CA ASP A 68 10.76 6.26 -0.01
C ASP A 68 10.95 5.84 -1.49
N SER A 69 11.21 4.56 -1.75
CA SER A 69 11.32 4.01 -3.12
C SER A 69 9.98 3.74 -3.81
N LEU A 70 8.85 3.90 -3.10
CA LEU A 70 7.52 3.69 -3.65
C LEU A 70 7.12 4.85 -4.57
N THR A 71 6.40 4.52 -5.65
CA THR A 71 5.79 5.55 -6.49
C THR A 71 4.63 6.22 -5.73
N PRO A 72 4.29 7.48 -6.03
CA PRO A 72 3.18 8.18 -5.39
C PRO A 72 1.86 7.41 -5.47
N TYR A 73 1.63 6.68 -6.57
CA TYR A 73 0.48 5.80 -6.73
C TYR A 73 0.45 4.68 -5.68
N HIS A 74 1.56 3.98 -5.48
CA HIS A 74 1.63 2.88 -4.52
C HIS A 74 1.52 3.35 -3.08
N VAL A 75 2.10 4.50 -2.73
CA VAL A 75 1.98 5.07 -1.38
C VAL A 75 0.52 5.43 -1.07
N LYS A 76 -0.17 6.09 -2.00
CA LYS A 76 -1.61 6.40 -1.85
C LYS A 76 -2.47 5.14 -1.72
N LEU A 77 -2.16 4.13 -2.54
CA LEU A 77 -2.86 2.85 -2.50
C LEU A 77 -2.66 2.14 -1.16
N LEU A 78 -1.43 2.17 -0.62
CA LEU A 78 -1.10 1.60 0.67
C LEU A 78 -1.81 2.36 1.81
N ALA A 79 -1.76 3.70 1.80
CA ALA A 79 -2.46 4.53 2.79
C ALA A 79 -3.96 4.20 2.85
N ARG A 80 -4.64 4.12 1.70
CA ARG A 80 -6.06 3.75 1.59
C ARG A 80 -6.39 2.32 2.04
N ARG A 81 -5.41 1.42 1.97
CA ARG A 81 -5.58 0.02 2.42
C ARG A 81 -5.43 -0.10 3.93
N LEU A 82 -4.45 0.60 4.51
CA LEU A 82 -4.24 0.63 5.95
C LEU A 82 -5.34 1.37 6.68
N ASP A 83 -5.83 2.45 6.08
CA ASP A 83 -6.87 3.29 6.66
C ASP A 83 -7.90 3.64 5.58
N LYS A 84 -9.07 2.98 5.66
CA LYS A 84 -10.20 3.21 4.75
C LYS A 84 -10.96 4.50 5.08
N THR A 85 -10.77 5.03 6.28
CA THR A 85 -11.42 6.25 6.78
C THR A 85 -10.58 7.50 6.59
N ALA A 86 -9.32 7.34 6.17
CA ALA A 86 -8.43 8.45 5.82
C ALA A 86 -9.13 9.42 4.87
N ALA A 87 -9.23 10.69 5.28
CA ALA A 87 -9.85 11.70 4.45
C ALA A 87 -9.07 11.84 3.14
N GLU A 88 -9.74 11.94 1.99
CA GLU A 88 -9.07 12.08 0.69
C GLU A 88 -8.10 13.28 0.63
N ILE A 89 -8.34 14.27 1.49
CA ILE A 89 -7.52 15.47 1.67
C ILE A 89 -6.13 15.13 2.26
N GLU A 90 -6.04 14.18 3.18
CA GLU A 90 -4.79 13.81 3.87
C GLU A 90 -3.88 12.90 3.04
N VAL A 91 -4.41 12.32 1.95
CA VAL A 91 -3.71 11.37 1.07
C VAL A 91 -3.65 11.89 -0.37
N ASN A 92 -3.82 13.21 -0.56
CA ASN A 92 -3.95 13.83 -1.89
C ASN A 92 -2.65 13.81 -2.71
N THR A 93 -1.50 13.72 -2.05
CA THR A 93 -0.15 13.80 -2.62
C THR A 93 0.68 12.62 -2.13
N GLY A 94 1.76 12.27 -2.86
CA GLY A 94 2.60 11.13 -2.47
C GLY A 94 3.24 11.32 -1.09
N SER A 95 3.70 12.53 -0.77
CA SER A 95 4.34 12.88 0.51
C SER A 95 3.38 12.88 1.69
N SER A 96 2.16 13.41 1.53
CA SER A 96 1.12 13.37 2.57
C SER A 96 0.66 11.94 2.85
N ALA A 97 0.45 11.14 1.80
CA ALA A 97 0.16 9.72 1.92
C ALA A 97 1.26 8.95 2.67
N LEU A 98 2.53 9.23 2.38
CA LEU A 98 3.67 8.61 3.05
C LEU A 98 3.70 8.99 4.55
N SER A 99 3.49 10.27 4.83
CA SER A 99 3.42 10.77 6.21
C SER A 99 2.26 10.12 6.98
N HIS A 100 1.10 9.92 6.35
CA HIS A 100 -0.03 9.19 6.93
C HIS A 100 0.33 7.75 7.26
N VAL A 101 0.97 7.05 6.32
CA VAL A 101 1.43 5.66 6.53
C VAL A 101 2.40 5.57 7.71
N ARG A 102 3.36 6.49 7.83
CA ARG A 102 4.28 6.56 8.97
C ARG A 102 3.52 6.75 10.28
N LYS A 103 2.56 7.68 10.33
CA LYS A 103 1.72 7.90 11.53
C LYS A 103 0.91 6.68 11.93
N VAL A 104 0.30 6.00 10.95
CA VAL A 104 -0.44 4.75 11.18
C VAL A 104 0.47 3.67 11.75
N LEU A 105 1.69 3.53 11.22
CA LEU A 105 2.64 2.53 11.71
C LEU A 105 3.18 2.87 13.10
N SER A 106 3.46 4.15 13.39
CA SER A 106 3.90 4.61 14.72
C SER A 106 2.81 4.53 15.80
N GLY A 107 1.54 4.34 15.41
CA GLY A 107 0.41 4.26 16.34
C GLY A 107 -0.19 5.59 16.76
N ASP A 108 0.25 6.70 16.15
CA ASP A 108 -0.33 8.04 16.38
C ASP A 108 -1.61 8.28 15.57
N ALA A 109 -1.92 7.42 14.60
CA ALA A 109 -3.26 7.35 14.05
C ALA A 109 -4.08 6.44 14.97
N GLU A 110 -4.78 7.03 15.93
CA GLU A 110 -5.91 6.33 16.53
C GLU A 110 -6.80 5.85 15.37
N PRO A 111 -7.04 4.54 15.20
CA PRO A 111 -8.17 4.11 14.40
C PRO A 111 -9.37 4.66 15.17
N ASN A 112 -9.96 5.76 14.71
CA ASN A 112 -11.12 6.33 15.37
C ASN A 112 -12.12 5.19 15.52
N ALA A 113 -12.31 4.80 16.77
CA ALA A 113 -13.03 3.61 17.14
C ALA A 113 -14.39 3.67 16.47
N ALA A 114 -14.87 2.48 16.07
CA ALA A 114 -16.23 2.21 15.64
C ALA A 114 -17.18 3.34 16.01
N ALA A 115 -17.60 4.12 15.01
CA ALA A 115 -18.80 4.93 15.17
C ALA A 115 -19.93 3.95 15.47
N GLU A 116 -20.26 3.83 16.75
CA GLU A 116 -21.47 3.20 17.24
C GLU A 116 -22.63 3.69 16.35
N PRO A 117 -23.47 2.81 15.82
CA PRO A 117 -24.63 3.23 15.06
C PRO A 117 -25.59 3.92 16.02
N ALA A 118 -25.49 5.24 16.13
CA ALA A 118 -26.57 6.05 16.66
C ALA A 118 -27.76 5.87 15.72
N ALA A 119 -28.65 4.96 16.12
CA ALA A 119 -29.98 4.82 15.58
C ALA A 119 -30.71 6.16 15.77
N SER A 120 -30.77 6.95 14.71
CA SER A 120 -31.81 7.95 14.52
C SER A 120 -32.50 7.61 13.21
N ALA A 121 -33.68 7.01 13.34
CA ALA A 121 -34.62 6.82 12.26
C ALA A 121 -35.01 8.18 11.65
N GLU A 122 -34.83 8.33 10.34
CA GLU A 122 -35.75 9.09 9.50
C GLU A 122 -35.63 8.62 8.04
N GLU A 123 -36.79 8.33 7.47
CA GLU A 123 -37.02 7.73 6.15
C GLU A 123 -36.65 8.65 4.97
N PRO A 124 -36.46 8.08 3.76
CA PRO A 124 -35.68 8.71 2.69
C PRO A 124 -36.49 9.73 1.88
N ALA A 125 -35.96 10.95 1.75
CA ALA A 125 -36.42 11.90 0.74
C ALA A 125 -35.68 11.64 -0.59
N PRO A 126 -36.38 11.33 -1.70
CA PRO A 126 -35.73 11.03 -2.97
C PRO A 126 -35.15 12.31 -3.59
N THR A 127 -33.83 12.39 -3.69
CA THR A 127 -33.16 13.42 -4.49
C THR A 127 -33.47 13.22 -5.96
N LYS A 128 -34.27 14.14 -6.50
CA LYS A 128 -34.70 14.21 -7.90
C LYS A 128 -33.48 14.14 -8.85
N ASN A 129 -33.41 13.07 -9.63
CA ASN A 129 -32.51 12.90 -10.77
C ASN A 129 -32.66 14.08 -11.76
N LYS A 130 -31.70 15.01 -11.74
CA LYS A 130 -31.65 16.18 -12.65
C LYS A 130 -31.21 15.84 -14.08
N TYR A 131 -31.07 14.55 -14.43
CA TYR A 131 -30.54 14.09 -15.73
C TYR A 131 -31.32 12.95 -16.41
N LEU A 132 -32.60 12.75 -16.09
CA LEU A 132 -33.49 11.84 -16.85
C LEU A 132 -34.51 12.58 -17.75
N GLY A 133 -34.18 13.81 -18.14
CA GLY A 133 -35.14 14.77 -18.71
C GLY A 133 -35.05 15.08 -20.21
N ARG A 134 -34.38 14.30 -21.07
CA ARG A 134 -34.51 14.46 -22.54
C ARG A 134 -34.27 13.16 -23.30
N LYS A 135 -35.30 12.33 -23.40
CA LYS A 135 -35.63 11.47 -24.55
C LYS A 135 -36.88 10.66 -24.22
N ALA A 136 -37.98 11.38 -23.97
CA ALA A 136 -39.31 10.80 -24.02
C ALA A 136 -40.03 11.47 -25.20
N PHE A 137 -40.59 10.62 -26.07
CA PHE A 137 -41.58 10.91 -27.10
C PHE A 137 -41.12 11.59 -28.40
N ARG A 138 -40.85 10.76 -29.41
CA ARG A 138 -41.51 10.90 -30.72
C ARG A 138 -41.65 9.54 -31.41
N THR A 139 -42.66 8.78 -30.98
CA THR A 139 -43.39 7.87 -31.85
C THR A 139 -44.08 8.70 -32.92
N GLY A 140 -43.94 8.35 -34.20
CA GLY A 140 -44.64 9.07 -35.26
C GLY A 140 -44.34 8.55 -36.66
N ARG A 141 -45.08 7.50 -37.02
CA ARG A 141 -45.60 7.10 -38.34
C ARG A 141 -44.63 6.87 -39.49
#